data_AF-A0A7C2PTQ2-F1
#
_entry.id   AF-A0A7C2PTQ2-F1
#
_cell.length_a   1.000
_cell.length_b   1.000
_cell.length_c   1.000
_cell.angle_alpha   90.00
_cell.angle_beta   90.00
_cell.angle_gamma   90.00
#
_symmetry.space_group_name_H-M   'P 1'
#
loop_
_entity.id
_entity.type
_entity.pdbx_description
1 polymer ?
#
loop_
_entity_poly.entity_id
_entity_poly.type
_entity_poly.pdbx_seq_one_letter_code
_entity_poly.pdbx_strand_id
1 'polypeptide(L)'
;MSTRILMGLGMAALLGVAGCAYRTGNRVFGDNVKRSTTWYGELGITGHLNEVIVEPGSKLTKLSIIGEGNTVQVADGVPLGKIEVWGGNNTIYIPENLDIRSDLVGKGNRIIPRPLGSFAKKTTEYRETGGEELAPVEEATTETAPPVTGTDTPSGVGDGTP
;
A
#
# COMPACT_ATOMS: atom_id res chain seq x y z
N MET A 1 -42.34 45.58 -5.31
CA MET A 1 -41.86 44.90 -6.54
C MET A 1 -40.58 45.57 -6.98
N SER A 2 -39.43 44.91 -6.82
CA SER A 2 -38.23 45.28 -7.55
C SER A 2 -37.32 44.06 -7.65
N THR A 3 -37.38 43.45 -8.82
CA THR A 3 -36.62 42.27 -9.24
C THR A 3 -35.19 42.70 -9.55
N ARG A 4 -34.19 42.08 -8.93
CA ARG A 4 -32.80 42.17 -9.38
C ARG A 4 -32.29 40.78 -9.74
N ILE A 5 -32.28 40.55 -11.04
CA ILE A 5 -31.58 39.48 -11.75
C ILE A 5 -30.09 39.80 -11.64
N LEU A 6 -29.29 38.92 -11.01
CA LEU A 6 -27.84 38.94 -11.17
C LEU A 6 -27.45 37.78 -12.10
N MET A 7 -27.11 38.19 -13.32
CA MET A 7 -26.59 37.40 -14.42
C MET A 7 -25.17 36.94 -14.10
N GLY A 8 -24.84 35.73 -14.56
CA GLY A 8 -23.71 34.95 -14.09
C GLY A 8 -22.30 35.45 -14.39
N LEU A 9 -21.38 34.79 -13.70
CA LEU A 9 -19.94 34.72 -13.86
C LEU A 9 -19.58 33.43 -13.10
N GLY A 10 -18.79 32.47 -13.55
CA GLY A 10 -17.87 32.35 -14.65
C GLY A 10 -17.24 30.98 -14.41
N MET A 11 -17.31 30.14 -15.43
CA MET A 11 -16.80 28.78 -15.48
C MET A 11 -15.29 28.77 -15.16
N ALA A 12 -14.86 28.19 -14.03
CA ALA A 12 -13.45 28.03 -13.73
C ALA A 12 -13.17 26.82 -12.82
N ALA A 13 -12.29 25.95 -13.34
CA ALA A 13 -11.49 24.96 -12.62
C ALA A 13 -12.18 23.71 -12.05
N LEU A 14 -12.80 22.90 -12.92
CA LEU A 14 -12.68 21.45 -12.77
C LEU A 14 -11.27 21.04 -13.23
N LEU A 15 -10.28 21.28 -12.36
CA LEU A 15 -8.96 20.68 -12.53
C LEU A 15 -9.13 19.17 -12.53
N GLY A 16 -8.83 18.58 -13.68
CA GLY A 16 -8.90 17.16 -13.92
C GLY A 16 -8.18 16.43 -12.80
N VAL A 17 -8.94 15.63 -12.05
CA VAL A 17 -8.41 14.53 -11.27
C VAL A 17 -7.93 13.51 -12.30
N ALA A 18 -6.78 13.79 -12.91
CA ALA A 18 -5.97 12.78 -13.56
C ALA A 18 -5.44 11.88 -12.45
N GLY A 19 -6.34 11.07 -11.90
CA GLY A 19 -6.00 9.85 -11.21
C GLY A 19 -5.33 8.99 -12.26
N CYS A 20 -4.02 9.18 -12.39
CA CYS A 20 -3.09 8.26 -13.01
C CYS A 20 -3.23 6.92 -12.27
N ALA A 21 -4.29 6.18 -12.59
CA ALA A 21 -4.52 4.81 -12.16
C ALA A 21 -3.57 3.89 -12.93
N TYR A 22 -2.27 4.20 -12.87
CA TYR A 22 -1.24 3.20 -12.97
C TYR A 22 -1.26 2.45 -11.63
N ARG A 23 -2.33 1.68 -11.42
CA ARG A 23 -2.51 0.82 -10.26
C ARG A 23 -1.55 -0.34 -10.46
N THR A 24 -0.27 -0.07 -10.17
CA THR A 24 0.85 -0.98 -10.28
C THR A 24 0.57 -2.21 -9.42
N GLY A 25 0.11 -3.26 -10.12
CA GLY A 25 0.03 -4.65 -9.69
C GLY A 25 -0.95 -4.89 -8.54
N ASN A 26 -1.92 -5.77 -8.76
CA ASN A 26 -2.57 -6.50 -7.65
C ASN A 26 -1.60 -7.54 -7.06
N ARG A 27 -0.38 -7.11 -6.76
CA ARG A 27 0.72 -7.94 -6.31
C ARG A 27 1.47 -7.24 -5.19
N VAL A 28 1.75 -8.01 -4.15
CA VAL A 28 2.71 -7.67 -3.10
C VAL A 28 3.93 -8.55 -3.37
N PHE A 29 5.09 -7.93 -3.60
CA PHE A 29 6.33 -8.62 -3.88
C PHE A 29 7.41 -8.12 -2.93
N GLY A 30 8.18 -9.05 -2.34
CA GLY A 30 9.23 -8.78 -1.38
C GLY A 30 8.93 -9.37 -0.01
N ASP A 31 9.80 -9.08 0.95
CA ASP A 31 9.73 -9.61 2.31
C ASP A 31 9.45 -8.48 3.32
N ASN A 32 8.75 -8.82 4.40
CA ASN A 32 8.39 -7.89 5.48
C ASN A 32 7.60 -6.65 5.01
N VAL A 33 6.86 -6.76 3.91
CA VAL A 33 6.04 -5.68 3.38
C VAL A 33 4.74 -5.59 4.17
N LYS A 34 4.41 -4.39 4.65
CA LYS A 34 3.10 -4.07 5.22
C LYS A 34 2.29 -3.26 4.23
N ARG A 35 1.09 -3.71 3.87
CA ARG A 35 0.24 -3.01 2.91
C ARG A 35 -1.24 -3.11 3.27
N SER A 36 -1.89 -1.95 3.39
CA SER A 36 -3.33 -1.82 3.56
C SER A 36 -3.87 -1.02 2.38
N THR A 37 -4.77 -1.62 1.59
CA THR A 37 -5.42 -0.93 0.48
C THR A 37 -6.62 -1.72 -0.05
N THR A 38 -7.34 -1.13 -1.00
CA THR A 38 -8.38 -1.81 -1.77
C THR A 38 -7.79 -2.61 -2.92
N TRP A 39 -8.33 -3.79 -3.20
CA TRP A 39 -7.86 -4.67 -4.27
C TRP A 39 -9.01 -5.09 -5.19
N TYR A 40 -8.71 -5.33 -6.48
CA TYR A 40 -9.72 -5.69 -7.49
C TYR A 40 -9.23 -6.86 -8.34
N GLY A 41 -10.05 -7.89 -8.52
CA GLY A 41 -9.69 -9.10 -9.25
C GLY A 41 -8.86 -10.05 -8.38
N GLU A 42 -7.67 -10.40 -8.83
CA GLU A 42 -6.80 -11.36 -8.11
C GLU A 42 -5.71 -10.63 -7.34
N LEU A 43 -5.49 -11.01 -6.08
CA LEU A 43 -4.37 -10.54 -5.25
C LEU A 43 -3.30 -11.62 -5.17
N GLY A 44 -2.09 -11.32 -5.65
CA GLY A 44 -0.91 -12.16 -5.47
C GLY A 44 0.01 -11.61 -4.38
N ILE A 45 0.52 -12.47 -3.51
CA ILE A 45 1.54 -12.15 -2.52
C ILE A 45 2.72 -13.09 -2.75
N THR A 46 3.93 -12.55 -2.91
CA THR A 46 5.15 -13.32 -3.11
C THR A 46 6.25 -12.80 -2.21
N GLY A 47 6.79 -13.70 -1.38
CA GLY A 47 7.82 -13.42 -0.39
C GLY A 47 7.40 -13.83 1.01
N HIS A 48 8.11 -13.33 2.02
CA HIS A 48 8.04 -13.80 3.40
C HIS A 48 7.62 -12.71 4.37
N LEU A 49 6.92 -13.11 5.44
CA LEU A 49 6.59 -12.24 6.58
C LEU A 49 5.81 -10.97 6.18
N ASN A 50 5.05 -11.00 5.08
CA ASN A 50 4.26 -9.86 4.67
C ASN A 50 2.97 -9.75 5.50
N GLU A 51 2.51 -8.52 5.72
CA GLU A 51 1.27 -8.22 6.41
C GLU A 51 0.36 -7.43 5.46
N VAL A 52 -0.71 -8.06 4.99
CA VAL A 52 -1.63 -7.46 4.00
C VAL A 52 -3.03 -7.31 4.57
N ILE A 53 -3.53 -6.09 4.53
CA ILE A 53 -4.90 -5.75 4.92
C ILE A 53 -5.68 -5.43 3.64
N VAL A 54 -6.70 -6.24 3.36
CA VAL A 54 -7.63 -6.03 2.25
C VAL A 54 -8.78 -5.19 2.78
N GLU A 55 -8.83 -3.93 2.36
CA GLU A 55 -9.76 -2.93 2.89
C GLU A 55 -11.19 -3.11 2.35
N PRO A 56 -12.21 -2.58 3.08
CA PRO A 56 -13.58 -2.53 2.59
C PRO A 56 -13.68 -1.92 1.19
N GLY A 57 -14.60 -2.43 0.37
CA GLY A 57 -14.76 -2.01 -1.03
C GLY A 57 -13.84 -2.72 -2.03
N SER A 58 -12.94 -3.59 -1.55
CA SER A 58 -12.22 -4.54 -2.39
C SER A 58 -13.19 -5.50 -3.09
N LYS A 59 -12.84 -5.95 -4.29
CA LYS A 59 -13.58 -6.98 -5.05
C LYS A 59 -12.61 -8.08 -5.45
N LEU A 60 -12.33 -9.01 -4.54
CA LEU A 60 -11.39 -10.09 -4.80
C LEU A 60 -12.10 -11.32 -5.35
N THR A 61 -11.58 -11.88 -6.43
CA THR A 61 -12.02 -13.20 -6.93
C THR A 61 -11.13 -14.31 -6.37
N LYS A 62 -9.84 -14.01 -6.20
CA LYS A 62 -8.81 -14.95 -5.77
C LYS A 62 -7.72 -14.27 -4.94
N LEU A 63 -7.24 -14.95 -3.91
CA LEU A 63 -6.03 -14.64 -3.15
C LEU A 63 -5.00 -15.75 -3.37
N SER A 64 -3.81 -15.39 -3.84
CA SER A 64 -2.69 -16.30 -4.05
C SER A 64 -1.50 -15.88 -3.21
N ILE A 65 -0.93 -16.81 -2.44
CA ILE A 65 0.25 -16.57 -1.61
C ILE A 65 1.35 -17.57 -1.99
N ILE A 66 2.54 -17.06 -2.27
CA ILE A 66 3.76 -17.85 -2.49
C ILE A 66 4.81 -17.36 -1.49
N GLY A 67 5.21 -18.23 -0.57
CA GLY A 67 6.19 -17.92 0.47
C GLY A 67 5.71 -18.31 1.87
N GLU A 68 6.31 -17.71 2.90
CA GLU A 68 6.14 -18.17 4.27
C GLU A 68 5.88 -17.06 5.28
N GLY A 69 5.06 -17.35 6.29
CA GLY A 69 4.82 -16.45 7.42
C GLY A 69 4.00 -15.22 7.06
N ASN A 70 3.32 -15.21 5.92
CA ASN A 70 2.49 -14.07 5.51
C ASN A 70 1.19 -14.05 6.32
N THR A 71 0.75 -12.86 6.69
CA THR A 71 -0.53 -12.61 7.36
C THR A 71 -1.43 -11.77 6.47
N VAL A 72 -2.64 -12.25 6.20
CA VAL A 72 -3.63 -11.53 5.39
C VAL A 72 -4.91 -11.34 6.20
N GLN A 73 -5.43 -10.13 6.24
CA GLN A 73 -6.71 -9.80 6.87
C GLN A 73 -7.69 -9.30 5.82
N VAL A 74 -8.78 -10.03 5.61
CA VAL A 74 -9.83 -9.66 4.66
C VAL A 74 -10.94 -8.93 5.40
N ALA A 75 -11.27 -7.70 4.99
CA ALA A 75 -12.36 -6.92 5.59
C ALA A 75 -13.75 -7.51 5.34
N ASP A 76 -14.72 -7.09 6.14
CA ASP A 76 -16.12 -7.48 5.98
C ASP A 76 -16.68 -6.98 4.64
N GLY A 77 -17.57 -7.76 4.04
CA GLY A 77 -18.23 -7.41 2.78
C GLY A 77 -17.32 -7.51 1.54
N VAL A 78 -16.06 -7.90 1.69
CA VAL A 78 -15.17 -8.19 0.56
C VAL A 78 -15.52 -9.58 0.01
N PRO A 79 -15.99 -9.70 -1.24
CA PRO A 79 -16.13 -11.02 -1.86
C PRO A 79 -14.75 -11.64 -2.03
N LEU A 80 -14.64 -12.95 -1.83
CA LEU A 80 -13.46 -13.77 -2.09
C LEU A 80 -13.91 -15.21 -2.35
N GLY A 81 -13.59 -15.76 -3.53
CA GLY A 81 -14.07 -17.10 -3.92
C GLY A 81 -13.02 -18.21 -3.89
N LYS A 82 -11.73 -17.85 -3.90
CA LYS A 82 -10.63 -18.83 -3.90
C LYS A 82 -9.42 -18.32 -3.11
N ILE A 83 -8.80 -19.22 -2.35
CA ILE A 83 -7.50 -19.03 -1.72
C ILE A 83 -6.54 -20.11 -2.24
N GLU A 84 -5.36 -19.71 -2.71
CA GLU A 84 -4.26 -20.62 -3.06
C GLU A 84 -3.02 -20.23 -2.27
N VAL A 85 -2.41 -21.19 -1.58
CA VAL A 85 -1.22 -20.96 -0.77
C VAL A 85 -0.16 -21.99 -1.11
N TRP A 86 1.04 -21.51 -1.40
CA TRP A 86 2.23 -22.31 -1.65
C TRP A 86 3.34 -21.86 -0.70
N GLY A 87 3.64 -22.68 0.32
CA GLY A 87 4.67 -22.41 1.32
C GLY A 87 4.19 -22.72 2.75
N GLY A 88 4.82 -22.11 3.76
CA GLY A 88 4.62 -22.48 5.16
C GLY A 88 4.03 -21.35 6.02
N ASN A 89 3.37 -21.72 7.12
CA ASN A 89 3.07 -20.80 8.23
C ASN A 89 2.30 -19.51 7.84
N ASN A 90 1.53 -19.53 6.75
CA ASN A 90 0.72 -18.39 6.34
C ASN A 90 -0.60 -18.36 7.11
N THR A 91 -1.05 -17.18 7.54
CA THR A 91 -2.31 -17.00 8.27
C THR A 91 -3.23 -16.04 7.52
N ILE A 92 -4.46 -16.47 7.24
CA ILE A 92 -5.44 -15.70 6.49
C ILE A 92 -6.70 -15.57 7.34
N TYR A 93 -7.06 -14.34 7.71
CA TYR A 93 -8.27 -14.04 8.46
C TYR A 93 -9.39 -13.63 7.51
N ILE A 94 -10.49 -14.38 7.53
CA ILE A 94 -11.65 -14.14 6.66
C ILE A 94 -12.92 -13.96 7.48
N PRO A 95 -13.88 -13.12 7.05
CA PRO A 95 -15.22 -13.11 7.61
C PRO A 95 -15.85 -14.51 7.62
N GLU A 96 -16.52 -14.88 8.71
CA GLU A 96 -17.16 -16.20 8.88
C GLU A 96 -18.26 -16.53 7.87
N ASN A 97 -18.82 -15.52 7.21
CA ASN A 97 -19.88 -15.67 6.21
C ASN A 97 -19.35 -15.98 4.78
N LEU A 98 -18.03 -16.09 4.59
CA LEU A 98 -17.45 -16.42 3.30
C LEU A 98 -17.33 -17.94 3.13
N ASP A 99 -17.93 -18.45 2.05
CA ASP A 99 -17.68 -19.81 1.55
C ASP A 99 -16.54 -19.78 0.53
N ILE A 100 -15.43 -20.46 0.83
CA ILE A 100 -14.18 -20.34 0.10
C ILE A 100 -13.63 -21.70 -0.30
N ARG A 101 -13.24 -21.82 -1.57
CA ARG A 101 -12.41 -22.94 -2.04
C ARG A 101 -10.95 -22.67 -1.71
N SER A 102 -10.26 -23.61 -1.07
CA SER A 102 -8.88 -23.42 -0.64
C SER A 102 -7.96 -24.55 -1.08
N ASP A 103 -6.79 -24.17 -1.59
CA ASP A 103 -5.68 -25.07 -1.89
C ASP A 103 -4.49 -24.63 -1.03
N LEU A 104 -4.16 -25.42 0.01
CA LEU A 104 -3.07 -25.11 0.95
C LEU A 104 -1.92 -26.11 0.78
N VAL A 105 -0.84 -25.69 0.15
CA VAL A 105 0.36 -26.50 -0.07
C VAL A 105 1.46 -26.08 0.89
N GLY A 106 1.93 -27.01 1.72
CA GLY A 106 2.94 -26.81 2.75
C GLY A 106 2.37 -26.86 4.18
N LYS A 107 3.24 -26.70 5.20
CA LYS A 107 2.87 -26.92 6.61
C LYS A 107 2.50 -25.62 7.32
N GLY A 108 1.58 -25.69 8.29
CA GLY A 108 1.26 -24.57 9.18
C GLY A 108 0.40 -23.46 8.58
N ASN A 109 -0.06 -23.60 7.34
CA ASN A 109 -1.01 -22.66 6.74
C ASN A 109 -2.37 -22.73 7.43
N ARG A 110 -2.98 -21.58 7.70
CA ARG A 110 -4.26 -21.47 8.42
C ARG A 110 -5.16 -20.43 7.76
N ILE A 111 -6.41 -20.82 7.54
CA ILE A 111 -7.51 -19.90 7.27
C ILE A 111 -8.34 -19.84 8.54
N ILE A 112 -8.44 -18.66 9.14
CA ILE A 112 -9.12 -18.42 10.41
C ILE A 112 -10.38 -17.60 10.13
N PRO A 113 -11.58 -18.21 10.22
CA PRO A 113 -12.82 -17.45 10.24
C PRO A 113 -12.82 -16.50 11.44
N ARG A 114 -13.26 -15.26 11.21
CA ARG A 114 -13.45 -14.26 12.26
C ARG A 114 -14.91 -13.78 12.27
N PRO A 115 -15.45 -13.40 13.44
CA PRO A 115 -16.79 -12.83 13.53
C PRO A 115 -16.93 -11.57 12.66
N LEU A 116 -18.14 -11.33 12.17
CA LEU A 116 -18.45 -10.06 11.50
C LEU A 116 -18.30 -8.88 12.47
N GLY A 117 -17.83 -7.73 11.97
CA GLY A 117 -17.56 -6.54 12.76
C GLY A 117 -16.25 -6.58 13.57
N SER A 118 -15.52 -7.71 13.53
CA SER A 118 -14.26 -7.85 14.27
C SER A 118 -13.05 -7.19 13.59
N PHE A 119 -13.24 -6.59 12.41
CA PHE A 119 -12.20 -5.82 11.76
C PHE A 119 -11.99 -4.56 12.59
N ALA A 120 -11.09 -4.64 13.56
CA ALA A 120 -10.66 -3.48 14.33
C ALA A 120 -10.15 -2.47 13.32
N LYS A 121 -10.94 -1.42 13.10
CA LYS A 121 -10.47 -0.16 12.55
C LYS A 121 -9.22 0.13 13.35
N LYS A 122 -8.04 0.01 12.74
CA LYS A 122 -6.83 0.61 13.29
C LYS A 122 -7.09 2.11 13.19
N THR A 123 -7.89 2.62 14.13
CA THR A 123 -7.89 4.03 14.46
C THR A 123 -6.48 4.23 14.93
N THR A 124 -5.64 4.76 14.05
CA THR A 124 -4.48 5.52 14.47
C THR A 124 -5.10 6.60 15.35
N GLU A 125 -5.17 6.36 16.66
CA GLU A 125 -5.44 7.41 17.61
C GLU A 125 -4.35 8.43 17.36
N TYR A 126 -4.74 9.59 16.85
CA TYR A 126 -3.89 10.76 16.92
C TYR A 126 -3.70 11.01 18.41
N ARG A 127 -2.56 10.56 18.93
CA ARG A 127 -2.11 10.99 20.24
C ARG A 127 -1.63 12.41 20.02
N GLU A 128 -2.42 13.40 20.46
CA GLU A 128 -1.84 14.69 20.78
C GLU A 128 -0.73 14.40 21.81
N THR A 129 0.51 14.33 21.33
CA THR A 129 1.65 14.62 22.19
C THR A 129 1.37 16.04 22.65
N GLY A 130 1.06 16.19 23.95
CA GLY A 130 0.65 17.44 24.54
C GLY A 130 1.57 18.56 24.09
N GLY A 131 0.98 19.73 23.84
CA GLY A 131 1.71 20.92 23.42
C GLY A 131 2.91 21.17 24.32
N GLU A 132 4.08 20.75 23.84
CA GLU A 132 5.33 21.37 24.23
C GLU A 132 5.37 22.64 23.39
N GLU A 133 5.18 23.76 24.08
CA GLU A 133 5.38 25.12 23.57
C GLU A 133 6.69 25.12 22.77
N LEU A 134 6.56 25.22 21.44
CA LEU A 134 7.72 25.32 20.56
C LEU A 134 8.50 26.56 20.99
N ALA A 135 9.65 26.34 21.62
CA ALA A 135 10.64 27.39 21.78
C ALA A 135 10.88 28.03 20.40
N PRO A 136 11.03 29.36 20.33
CA PRO A 136 11.23 30.05 19.07
C PRO A 136 12.42 29.42 18.32
N VAL A 137 12.17 29.04 17.08
CA VAL A 137 13.16 28.48 16.18
C VAL A 137 14.24 29.54 15.98
N GLU A 138 15.43 29.35 16.54
CA GLU A 138 16.60 30.11 16.10
C GLU A 138 16.82 29.81 14.62
N GLU A 139 16.83 30.85 13.80
CA GLU A 139 17.09 30.77 12.37
C GLU A 139 18.41 30.04 12.12
N ALA A 140 18.32 28.84 11.55
CA ALA A 140 19.47 28.12 11.05
C ALA A 140 20.07 28.90 9.87
N THR A 141 21.24 29.49 10.09
CA THR A 141 22.04 30.12 9.05
C THR A 141 22.37 29.10 7.96
N THR A 142 22.00 29.43 6.74
CA THR A 142 22.22 28.58 5.56
C THR A 142 23.71 28.61 5.21
N GLU A 143 24.47 27.59 5.62
CA GLU A 143 25.83 27.39 5.14
C GLU A 143 25.78 26.98 3.66
N THR A 144 26.31 27.86 2.81
CA THR A 144 26.35 27.70 1.36
C THR A 144 27.45 26.70 1.00
N ALA A 145 27.07 25.55 0.43
CA ALA A 145 28.04 24.59 -0.10
C ALA A 145 28.86 25.21 -1.25
N PRO A 146 30.19 24.99 -1.33
CA PRO A 146 31.01 25.53 -2.40
C PRO A 146 30.77 24.81 -3.75
N PRO A 147 30.95 25.52 -4.87
CA PRO A 147 30.71 24.99 -6.21
C PRO A 147 31.76 23.94 -6.60
N VAL A 148 31.28 22.77 -7.05
CA VAL A 148 32.11 21.70 -7.62
C VAL A 148 32.60 22.18 -9.00
N THR A 149 33.90 22.46 -9.09
CA THR A 149 34.56 22.79 -10.36
C THR A 149 34.91 21.49 -11.07
N GLY A 150 34.29 21.25 -12.23
CA GLY A 150 34.71 20.20 -13.15
C GLY A 150 35.96 20.62 -13.91
N THR A 151 36.89 19.69 -14.11
CA THR A 151 37.89 19.76 -15.18
C THR A 151 38.11 18.38 -15.78
N ASP A 152 38.16 18.39 -17.10
CA ASP A 152 38.14 17.30 -18.05
C ASP A 152 39.35 16.33 -18.04
N THR A 153 39.06 15.07 -18.41
CA THR A 153 39.76 14.10 -19.30
C THR A 153 41.02 14.64 -20.03
N PRO A 154 42.14 13.89 -20.27
CA PRO A 154 42.11 12.63 -21.05
C PRO A 154 43.23 11.57 -20.92
N SER A 155 42.94 10.43 -21.60
CA SER A 155 43.82 9.50 -22.32
C SER A 155 44.95 8.74 -21.61
N GLY A 156 44.88 7.40 -21.71
CA GLY A 156 46.00 6.49 -21.51
C GLY A 156 45.79 5.19 -22.29
N VAL A 157 46.45 5.09 -23.45
CA VAL A 157 46.61 3.91 -24.30
C VAL A 157 47.71 3.00 -23.71
N GLY A 158 47.54 1.68 -23.81
CA GLY A 158 48.60 0.67 -23.66
C GLY A 158 48.01 -0.71 -23.94
N ASP A 159 48.18 -1.27 -25.15
CA ASP A 159 49.24 -2.24 -25.50
C ASP A 159 49.43 -3.30 -24.40
N GLY A 160 49.02 -4.56 -24.51
CA GLY A 160 49.10 -5.43 -25.67
C GLY A 160 50.39 -6.25 -25.58
N THR A 161 50.35 -7.48 -25.05
CA THR A 161 51.16 -8.64 -25.48
C THR A 161 50.75 -9.92 -24.69
N PRO A 162 51.01 -11.12 -25.26
CA PRO A 162 50.16 -12.31 -25.16
C PRO A 162 50.31 -13.16 -23.89
#